data_AF-A0A5A9F9Q0-F1
#
_entry.id   AF-A0A5A9F9Q0-F1
#
_cell.length_a   1.000
_cell.length_b   1.000
_cell.length_c   1.000
_cell.angle_alpha   90.00
_cell.angle_beta   90.00
_cell.angle_gamma   90.00
#
_symmetry.space_group_name_H-M   'P 1'
#
loop_
_entity.id
_entity.type
_entity.pdbx_description
1 polymer ?
#
loop_
_entity_poly.entity_id
_entity_poly.type
_entity_poly.pdbx_seq_one_letter_code
_entity_poly.pdbx_strand_id
1 'polypeptide(L)'
;MRRTLTTLALAAVAAGIGGLLFAWSGLYSVAATKEHWTPVEMFFEMAMRSSVETHAAFVEDPPDLNDPALIRRGAGHYEDGCAPCHGAPDATRNPISRHMMPEPPYLPSQLADWKPQELYWITLNGIKYAGMPAWPAQQRKDEPWAVTAFLLRLKGMSAEEYRSLAFGGTQPDGRTHVADLTGPVSGPETGRLGETLQDCARCHGRDGNGGADGAFPRLAGQSADYLFETLRAYAQGNRFSGIMQPVAAGLDEEAIRGLADHYAAQKPAIPTPAAGEPDPKLLELGRRIADSGDPGRGVAACSGCHEGAGDSRHARDPRYPTLDGLHASYIAGQLRLWRDEARGNTALSRIMEAAVRRLTDEQIDAVAEYYSRRAHGDAMVKGDDGKS
;
A
#
# COMPACT_ATOMS: atom_id res chain seq x y z
N MET A 1 -17.76 -11.77 56.42
CA MET A 1 -17.00 -11.03 55.39
C MET A 1 -15.56 -11.50 55.26
N ARG A 2 -14.71 -11.42 56.30
CA ARG A 2 -13.29 -11.83 56.21
C ARG A 2 -13.08 -13.31 55.83
N ARG A 3 -13.81 -14.25 56.45
CA ARG A 3 -13.78 -15.69 56.09
C ARG A 3 -14.21 -15.93 54.64
N THR A 4 -15.29 -15.29 54.20
CA THR A 4 -15.80 -15.39 52.82
C THR A 4 -14.75 -14.92 51.80
N LEU A 5 -14.10 -13.78 52.05
CA LEU A 5 -13.03 -13.25 51.20
C LEU A 5 -11.81 -14.19 51.17
N THR A 6 -11.42 -14.76 52.32
CA THR A 6 -10.32 -15.73 52.37
C THR A 6 -10.65 -17.00 51.60
N THR A 7 -11.87 -17.53 51.73
CA THR A 7 -12.30 -18.71 50.96
C THR A 7 -12.31 -18.43 49.45
N LEU A 8 -12.82 -17.27 49.03
CA LEU A 8 -12.80 -16.88 47.61
C LEU A 8 -11.37 -16.72 47.08
N ALA A 9 -10.47 -16.11 47.86
CA ALA A 9 -9.07 -15.96 47.48
C ALA A 9 -8.37 -17.32 47.33
N LEU A 10 -8.57 -18.23 48.28
CA LEU A 10 -8.00 -19.59 48.21
C LEU A 10 -8.56 -20.38 47.02
N ALA A 11 -9.86 -20.26 46.74
CA ALA A 11 -10.48 -20.89 45.58
C ALA A 11 -9.90 -20.35 44.26
N ALA A 12 -9.71 -19.03 44.15
CA ALA A 12 -9.10 -18.40 42.99
C ALA A 12 -7.64 -18.87 42.78
N VAL A 13 -6.85 -18.95 43.86
CA VAL A 13 -5.48 -19.47 43.80
C VAL A 13 -5.46 -20.94 43.38
N ALA A 14 -6.32 -21.77 43.96
CA ALA A 14 -6.43 -23.18 43.59
C ALA A 14 -6.83 -23.35 42.12
N ALA A 15 -7.77 -22.54 41.61
CA ALA A 15 -8.14 -22.53 40.21
C ALA A 15 -6.97 -22.10 39.31
N GLY A 16 -6.21 -21.07 39.70
CA GLY A 16 -5.03 -20.62 38.97
C GLY A 16 -3.92 -21.67 38.90
N ILE A 17 -3.62 -22.33 40.03
CA ILE A 17 -2.67 -23.46 40.08
C ILE A 17 -3.19 -24.62 39.22
N GLY A 18 -4.48 -24.94 39.31
CA GLY A 18 -5.11 -25.98 38.49
C GLY A 18 -4.98 -25.70 37.00
N GLY A 19 -5.21 -24.46 36.56
CA GLY A 19 -5.02 -24.05 35.16
C GLY A 19 -3.57 -24.18 34.69
N LEU A 20 -2.61 -23.78 35.52
CA LEU A 20 -1.17 -23.95 35.23
C LEU A 20 -0.76 -25.41 35.13
N LEU A 21 -1.21 -26.25 36.07
CA LEU A 21 -0.95 -27.70 36.04
C LEU A 21 -1.58 -28.35 34.81
N PHE A 22 -2.79 -27.93 34.42
CA PHE A 22 -3.44 -28.40 33.19
C PHE A 22 -2.62 -28.03 31.95
N ALA A 23 -2.18 -26.78 31.83
CA ALA A 23 -1.32 -26.35 30.72
C ALA A 23 0.03 -27.10 30.71
N TRP A 24 0.63 -27.34 31.88
CA TRP A 24 1.89 -28.08 32.02
C TRP A 24 1.76 -29.58 31.73
N SER A 25 0.58 -30.16 31.99
CA SER A 25 0.36 -31.61 31.84
C SER A 25 0.41 -32.13 30.40
N GLY A 26 0.29 -31.24 29.40
CA GLY A 26 0.18 -31.63 28.00
C GLY A 26 -1.16 -32.29 27.62
N LEU A 27 -2.14 -32.32 28.53
CA LEU A 27 -3.49 -32.85 28.25
C LEU A 27 -4.22 -32.04 27.16
N TYR A 28 -3.90 -30.75 27.05
CA TYR A 28 -4.39 -29.92 25.96
C TYR A 28 -3.45 -30.01 24.76
N SER A 29 -3.91 -30.65 23.69
CA SER A 29 -3.13 -30.77 22.46
C SER A 29 -3.00 -29.41 21.77
N VAL A 30 -1.77 -29.07 21.37
CA VAL A 30 -1.48 -27.92 20.51
C VAL A 30 -1.45 -28.28 19.02
N ALA A 31 -1.79 -29.53 18.67
CA ALA A 31 -1.80 -29.97 17.29
C ALA A 31 -2.92 -29.27 16.50
N ALA A 32 -2.56 -28.61 15.39
CA ALA A 32 -3.51 -27.95 14.49
C ALA A 32 -4.50 -28.92 13.81
N THR A 33 -4.28 -30.23 13.91
CA THR A 33 -5.21 -31.27 13.44
C THR A 33 -6.40 -31.51 14.40
N LYS A 34 -6.43 -30.81 15.54
CA LYS A 34 -7.50 -30.86 16.52
C LYS A 34 -8.07 -29.46 16.73
N GLU A 35 -9.39 -29.36 16.59
CA GLU A 35 -10.10 -28.13 16.95
C GLU A 35 -10.01 -27.87 18.45
N HIS A 36 -10.13 -26.59 18.81
CA HIS A 36 -10.37 -26.21 20.19
C HIS A 36 -11.66 -26.84 20.70
N TRP A 37 -11.76 -27.07 22.00
CA TRP A 37 -13.05 -27.41 22.60
C TRP A 37 -14.00 -26.23 22.45
N THR A 38 -15.29 -26.48 22.24
CA THR A 38 -16.30 -25.42 22.00
C THR A 38 -16.24 -24.26 23.00
N PRO A 39 -16.09 -24.48 24.34
CA PRO A 39 -15.99 -23.34 25.27
C PRO A 39 -14.73 -22.49 25.07
N VAL A 40 -13.64 -23.12 24.62
CA VAL A 40 -12.37 -22.44 24.35
C VAL A 40 -12.47 -21.63 23.05
N GLU A 41 -13.07 -22.21 22.02
CA GLU A 41 -13.35 -21.52 20.76
C GLU A 41 -14.25 -20.29 20.96
N MET A 42 -15.38 -20.46 21.67
CA MET A 42 -16.28 -19.36 22.01
C MET A 42 -15.56 -18.25 22.78
N PHE A 43 -14.68 -18.62 23.72
CA PHE A 43 -13.89 -17.64 24.47
C PHE A 43 -12.93 -16.87 23.55
N PHE A 44 -12.23 -17.54 22.64
CA PHE A 44 -11.32 -16.88 21.71
C PHE A 44 -12.06 -15.99 20.70
N GLU A 45 -13.20 -16.43 20.16
CA GLU A 45 -14.00 -15.60 19.26
C GLU A 45 -14.53 -14.36 19.98
N MET A 46 -15.08 -14.52 21.18
CA MET A 46 -15.54 -13.41 22.02
C MET A 46 -14.39 -12.43 22.32
N ALA A 47 -13.24 -12.94 22.75
CA ALA A 47 -12.07 -12.14 23.09
C ALA A 47 -11.55 -11.37 21.87
N MET A 48 -11.49 -12.02 20.70
CA MET A 48 -11.08 -11.38 19.44
C MET A 48 -12.07 -10.27 19.06
N ARG A 49 -13.37 -10.54 19.01
CA ARG A 49 -14.40 -9.55 18.65
C ARG A 49 -14.40 -8.35 19.60
N SER A 50 -14.37 -8.61 20.91
CA SER A 50 -14.35 -7.56 21.93
C SER A 50 -13.07 -6.71 21.85
N SER A 51 -11.93 -7.33 21.57
CA SER A 51 -10.66 -6.61 21.37
C SER A 51 -10.70 -5.73 20.12
N VAL A 52 -11.15 -6.26 18.99
CA VAL A 52 -11.30 -5.50 17.74
C VAL A 52 -12.23 -4.31 17.96
N GLU A 53 -13.43 -4.51 18.53
CA GLU A 53 -14.39 -3.43 18.79
C GLU A 53 -13.79 -2.34 19.68
N THR A 54 -13.12 -2.75 20.77
CA THR A 54 -12.50 -1.81 21.73
C THR A 54 -11.40 -0.97 21.07
N HIS A 55 -10.53 -1.59 20.27
CA HIS A 55 -9.41 -0.88 19.67
C HIS A 55 -9.78 -0.12 18.40
N ALA A 56 -10.77 -0.60 17.63
CA ALA A 56 -11.29 0.09 16.46
C ALA A 56 -11.97 1.42 16.82
N ALA A 57 -12.44 1.59 18.06
CA ALA A 57 -12.98 2.86 18.56
C ALA A 57 -11.95 4.02 18.57
N PHE A 58 -10.66 3.72 18.46
CA PHE A 58 -9.58 4.71 18.39
C PHE A 58 -8.98 4.87 17.00
N VAL A 59 -9.56 4.20 16.00
CA VAL A 59 -9.18 4.39 14.59
C VAL A 59 -9.75 5.71 14.10
N GLU A 60 -8.91 6.47 13.39
CA GLU A 60 -9.29 7.74 12.77
C GLU A 60 -10.42 7.56 11.74
N ASP A 61 -11.09 8.65 11.38
CA ASP A 61 -12.14 8.61 10.38
C ASP A 61 -11.60 8.09 9.04
N PRO A 62 -12.38 7.23 8.34
CA PRO A 62 -11.95 6.68 7.07
C PRO A 62 -11.84 7.79 6.01
N PRO A 63 -10.96 7.62 5.01
CA PRO A 63 -11.04 8.42 3.78
C PRO A 63 -12.34 8.08 3.03
N ASP A 64 -12.54 8.68 1.85
CA ASP A 64 -13.64 8.27 0.98
C ASP A 64 -13.45 6.83 0.50
N LEU A 65 -14.14 5.88 1.15
CA LEU A 65 -14.10 4.46 0.82
C LEU A 65 -14.81 4.14 -0.51
N ASN A 66 -15.40 5.14 -1.18
CA ASN A 66 -15.95 5.00 -2.52
C ASN A 66 -15.01 5.49 -3.62
N ASP A 67 -13.82 6.01 -3.27
CA ASP A 67 -12.80 6.40 -4.24
C ASP A 67 -12.40 5.18 -5.11
N PRO A 68 -12.65 5.22 -6.44
CA PRO A 68 -12.28 4.14 -7.35
C PRO A 68 -10.78 3.79 -7.31
N ALA A 69 -9.91 4.79 -7.13
CA ALA A 69 -8.46 4.58 -7.07
C ALA A 69 -8.05 3.88 -5.77
N LEU A 70 -8.73 4.18 -4.66
CA LEU A 70 -8.54 3.50 -3.38
C LEU A 70 -9.00 2.03 -3.46
N ILE A 71 -10.16 1.78 -4.07
CA ILE A 71 -10.69 0.43 -4.29
C ILE A 71 -9.77 -0.39 -5.19
N ARG A 72 -9.29 0.18 -6.31
CA ARG A 72 -8.38 -0.52 -7.23
C ARG A 72 -7.05 -0.88 -6.54
N ARG A 73 -6.48 0.04 -5.76
CA ARG A 73 -5.30 -0.25 -4.92
C ARG A 73 -5.56 -1.42 -3.98
N GLY A 74 -6.73 -1.41 -3.33
CA GLY A 74 -7.15 -2.48 -2.42
C GLY A 74 -7.27 -3.83 -3.11
N ALA A 75 -7.88 -3.86 -4.30
CA ALA A 75 -8.05 -5.07 -5.09
C ALA A 75 -6.70 -5.69 -5.50
N GLY A 76 -5.77 -4.89 -6.03
CA GLY A 76 -4.45 -5.36 -6.42
C GLY A 76 -3.67 -5.93 -5.22
N HIS A 77 -3.70 -5.23 -4.08
CA HIS A 77 -3.04 -5.73 -2.87
C HIS A 77 -3.73 -6.98 -2.30
N TYR A 78 -5.06 -7.04 -2.32
CA TYR A 78 -5.82 -8.20 -1.84
C TYR A 78 -5.44 -9.47 -2.61
N GLU A 79 -5.34 -9.39 -3.93
CA GLU A 79 -4.97 -10.52 -4.77
C GLU A 79 -3.60 -11.11 -4.39
N ASP A 80 -2.58 -10.28 -4.23
CA ASP A 80 -1.24 -10.79 -3.95
C ASP A 80 -1.02 -11.11 -2.46
N GLY A 81 -1.65 -10.37 -1.55
CA GLY A 81 -1.38 -10.43 -0.11
C GLY A 81 -2.41 -11.21 0.72
N CYS A 82 -3.69 -11.20 0.33
CA CYS A 82 -4.79 -11.70 1.16
C CYS A 82 -5.46 -12.93 0.57
N ALA A 83 -5.69 -12.96 -0.75
CA ALA A 83 -6.37 -14.02 -1.48
C ALA A 83 -5.71 -15.41 -1.32
N PRO A 84 -4.38 -15.56 -1.19
CA PRO A 84 -3.78 -16.88 -0.95
C PRO A 84 -4.32 -17.60 0.30
N CYS A 85 -4.75 -16.84 1.33
CA CYS A 85 -5.36 -17.37 2.55
C CYS A 85 -6.89 -17.31 2.52
N HIS A 86 -7.42 -16.16 2.11
CA HIS A 86 -8.84 -15.81 2.20
C HIS A 86 -9.65 -16.15 0.93
N GLY A 87 -8.99 -16.56 -0.15
CA GLY A 87 -9.57 -16.90 -1.44
C GLY A 87 -9.99 -15.69 -2.28
N ALA A 88 -10.32 -15.93 -3.54
CA ALA A 88 -10.84 -14.94 -4.47
C ALA A 88 -12.06 -15.53 -5.21
N PRO A 89 -13.00 -14.70 -5.71
CA PRO A 89 -14.17 -15.17 -6.45
C PRO A 89 -13.83 -16.00 -7.70
N ASP A 90 -12.62 -15.87 -8.20
CA ASP A 90 -12.20 -16.34 -9.51
C ASP A 90 -11.29 -17.58 -9.46
N ALA A 91 -10.95 -18.05 -8.26
CA ALA A 91 -10.01 -19.13 -8.01
C ALA A 91 -10.44 -20.05 -6.85
N THR A 92 -9.99 -21.31 -6.90
CA THR A 92 -10.19 -22.25 -5.79
C THR A 92 -9.26 -21.94 -4.62
N ARG A 93 -9.76 -22.03 -3.39
CA ARG A 93 -8.94 -21.82 -2.19
C ARG A 93 -7.81 -22.83 -2.06
N ASN A 94 -6.63 -22.34 -1.69
CA ASN A 94 -5.46 -23.16 -1.42
C ASN A 94 -5.76 -24.22 -0.33
N PRO A 95 -5.52 -25.52 -0.58
CA PRO A 95 -5.69 -26.57 0.43
C PRO A 95 -4.90 -26.33 1.71
N ILE A 96 -3.70 -25.73 1.63
CA ILE A 96 -2.88 -25.43 2.81
C ILE A 96 -3.61 -24.44 3.71
N SER A 97 -4.10 -23.34 3.15
CA SER A 97 -4.84 -22.31 3.89
C SER A 97 -6.12 -22.86 4.52
N ARG A 98 -6.83 -23.77 3.83
CA ARG A 98 -8.03 -24.45 4.36
C ARG A 98 -7.77 -25.38 5.54
N HIS A 99 -6.53 -25.80 5.77
CA HIS A 99 -6.15 -26.68 6.89
C HIS A 99 -5.35 -25.94 7.98
N MET A 100 -5.32 -24.60 7.94
CA MET A 100 -4.85 -23.80 9.06
C MET A 100 -5.84 -23.88 10.22
N MET A 101 -5.36 -23.70 11.45
CA MET A 101 -6.18 -23.68 12.67
C MET A 101 -5.92 -22.37 13.42
N PRO A 102 -6.92 -21.48 13.55
CA PRO A 102 -8.24 -21.55 12.93
C PRO A 102 -8.18 -21.43 11.39
N GLU A 103 -9.19 -21.96 10.70
CA GLU A 103 -9.30 -21.81 9.25
C GLU A 103 -9.59 -20.33 8.91
N PRO A 104 -8.81 -19.67 8.03
CA PRO A 104 -9.13 -18.34 7.53
C PRO A 104 -10.51 -18.34 6.86
N PRO A 105 -11.38 -17.35 7.10
CA PRO A 105 -12.68 -17.27 6.45
C PRO A 105 -12.52 -17.03 4.94
N TYR A 106 -13.44 -17.58 4.14
CA TYR A 106 -13.52 -17.30 2.70
C TYR A 106 -14.23 -15.97 2.45
N LEU A 107 -13.47 -14.88 2.32
CA LEU A 107 -14.01 -13.52 2.33
C LEU A 107 -15.00 -13.20 1.19
N PRO A 108 -14.91 -13.78 -0.04
CA PRO A 108 -15.90 -13.53 -1.10
C PRO A 108 -17.36 -13.85 -0.73
N SER A 109 -17.61 -14.74 0.23
CA SER A 109 -18.97 -15.05 0.70
C SER A 109 -19.16 -15.03 2.22
N GLN A 110 -18.07 -15.10 3.00
CA GLN A 110 -18.08 -15.18 4.46
C GLN A 110 -17.46 -13.95 5.13
N LEU A 111 -17.42 -12.80 4.44
CA LEU A 111 -17.09 -11.56 5.12
C LEU A 111 -18.17 -11.27 6.18
N ALA A 112 -17.75 -11.36 7.44
CA ALA A 112 -18.56 -11.01 8.59
C ALA A 112 -18.92 -9.52 8.57
N ASP A 113 -20.02 -9.17 9.23
CA ASP A 113 -20.58 -7.82 9.26
C ASP A 113 -19.78 -6.91 10.20
N TRP A 114 -18.54 -6.61 9.81
CA TRP A 114 -17.63 -5.69 10.50
C TRP A 114 -17.83 -4.25 10.02
N LYS A 115 -17.65 -3.28 10.93
CA LYS A 115 -17.59 -1.86 10.59
C LYS A 115 -16.29 -1.54 9.84
N PRO A 116 -16.24 -0.45 9.04
CA PRO A 116 -15.02 -0.08 8.31
C PRO A 116 -13.77 0.07 9.19
N GLN A 117 -13.91 0.69 10.37
CA GLN A 117 -12.81 0.86 11.33
C GLN A 117 -12.33 -0.50 11.90
N GLU A 118 -13.23 -1.46 12.07
CA GLU A 118 -12.90 -2.81 12.55
C GLU A 118 -12.14 -3.58 11.47
N LEU A 119 -12.59 -3.53 10.21
CA LEU A 119 -11.88 -4.09 9.07
C LEU A 119 -10.49 -3.48 8.90
N TYR A 120 -10.38 -2.16 9.01
CA TYR A 120 -9.10 -1.45 9.00
C TYR A 120 -8.19 -1.93 10.12
N TRP A 121 -8.71 -2.01 11.35
CA TRP A 121 -7.91 -2.41 12.51
C TRP A 121 -7.40 -3.84 12.35
N ILE A 122 -8.26 -4.76 11.93
CA ILE A 122 -7.91 -6.16 11.64
C ILE A 122 -6.83 -6.21 10.55
N THR A 123 -6.99 -5.46 9.46
CA THR A 123 -6.03 -5.44 8.34
C THR A 123 -4.67 -4.88 8.76
N LEU A 124 -4.66 -3.82 9.58
CA LEU A 124 -3.42 -3.20 10.06
C LEU A 124 -2.69 -4.12 11.05
N ASN A 125 -3.41 -4.75 11.98
CA ASN A 125 -2.80 -5.43 13.14
C ASN A 125 -2.69 -6.94 12.98
N GLY A 126 -3.43 -7.53 12.05
CA GLY A 126 -3.64 -8.97 11.98
C GLY A 126 -4.38 -9.51 13.21
N ILE A 127 -4.37 -10.84 13.35
CA ILE A 127 -4.97 -11.51 14.50
C ILE A 127 -3.91 -12.43 15.11
N LYS A 128 -3.49 -12.10 16.33
CA LYS A 128 -2.50 -12.87 17.09
C LYS A 128 -3.00 -14.30 17.28
N TYR A 129 -2.10 -15.26 17.07
CA TYR A 129 -2.37 -16.71 17.15
C TYR A 129 -3.36 -17.27 16.10
N ALA A 130 -3.76 -16.49 15.09
CA ALA A 130 -4.63 -16.98 14.00
C ALA A 130 -3.90 -17.23 12.66
N GLY A 131 -2.57 -17.11 12.64
CA GLY A 131 -1.78 -17.14 11.40
C GLY A 131 -1.97 -15.91 10.49
N MET A 132 -2.83 -14.95 10.89
CA MET A 132 -3.05 -13.70 10.18
C MET A 132 -1.99 -12.66 10.58
N PRO A 133 -1.05 -12.29 9.69
CA PRO A 133 0.01 -11.36 10.01
C PRO A 133 -0.52 -9.92 10.12
N ALA A 134 0.24 -9.09 10.84
CA ALA A 134 0.04 -7.64 10.81
C ALA A 134 0.54 -7.05 9.48
N TRP A 135 0.07 -5.85 9.15
CA TRP A 135 0.57 -5.09 8.01
C TRP A 135 2.10 -4.90 8.12
N PRO A 136 2.89 -5.21 7.09
CA PRO A 136 4.37 -5.17 7.19
C PRO A 136 4.93 -3.80 7.59
N ALA A 137 4.24 -2.72 7.20
CA ALA A 137 4.64 -1.34 7.44
C ALA A 137 3.68 -0.64 8.41
N GLN A 138 3.84 -0.82 9.72
CA GLN A 138 2.93 -0.24 10.73
C GLN A 138 2.88 1.31 10.72
N GLN A 139 3.87 1.96 10.12
CA GLN A 139 3.93 3.40 9.91
C GLN A 139 2.97 3.87 8.81
N ARG A 140 2.62 2.99 7.85
CA ARG A 140 1.79 3.29 6.68
C ARG A 140 0.31 3.06 6.97
N LYS A 141 -0.20 3.82 7.94
CA LYS A 141 -1.62 3.82 8.34
C LYS A 141 -2.57 4.22 7.19
N ASP A 142 -2.05 4.82 6.13
CA ASP A 142 -2.81 5.18 4.94
C ASP A 142 -3.17 3.98 4.05
N GLU A 143 -2.36 2.92 4.05
CA GLU A 143 -2.51 1.80 3.10
C GLU A 143 -3.64 0.82 3.42
N PRO A 144 -3.87 0.39 4.69
CA PRO A 144 -4.92 -0.60 5.00
C PRO A 144 -6.33 -0.15 4.62
N TRP A 145 -6.58 1.16 4.55
CA TRP A 145 -7.85 1.69 4.07
C TRP A 145 -8.20 1.28 2.63
N ALA A 146 -7.19 1.06 1.78
CA ALA A 146 -7.39 0.57 0.42
C ALA A 146 -8.05 -0.82 0.43
N VAL A 147 -7.49 -1.73 1.24
CA VAL A 147 -8.03 -3.09 1.42
C VAL A 147 -9.41 -3.03 2.06
N THR A 148 -9.63 -2.19 3.08
CA THR A 148 -10.96 -1.99 3.66
C THR A 148 -11.99 -1.54 2.61
N ALA A 149 -11.66 -0.54 1.79
CA ALA A 149 -12.56 -0.04 0.74
C ALA A 149 -12.92 -1.13 -0.28
N PHE A 150 -11.97 -2.03 -0.59
CA PHE A 150 -12.19 -3.18 -1.45
C PHE A 150 -13.03 -4.27 -0.78
N LEU A 151 -12.73 -4.65 0.47
CA LEU A 151 -13.44 -5.70 1.20
C LEU A 151 -14.93 -5.39 1.34
N LEU A 152 -15.30 -4.13 1.53
CA LEU A 152 -16.70 -3.69 1.59
C LEU A 152 -17.49 -3.97 0.30
N ARG A 153 -16.82 -4.27 -0.81
CA ARG A 153 -17.41 -4.60 -2.12
C ARG A 153 -17.22 -6.06 -2.52
N LEU A 154 -16.28 -6.76 -1.90
CA LEU A 154 -15.88 -8.11 -2.29
C LEU A 154 -17.01 -9.15 -2.12
N LYS A 155 -17.86 -8.98 -1.10
CA LYS A 155 -18.95 -9.93 -0.80
C LYS A 155 -19.96 -9.97 -1.95
N GLY A 156 -20.01 -11.09 -2.66
CA GLY A 156 -20.92 -11.27 -3.81
C GLY A 156 -20.42 -10.69 -5.14
N MET A 157 -19.17 -10.21 -5.19
CA MET A 157 -18.53 -9.73 -6.42
C MET A 157 -18.35 -10.88 -7.43
N SER A 158 -18.57 -10.61 -8.71
CA SER A 158 -18.32 -11.60 -9.76
C SER A 158 -16.83 -11.81 -10.00
N ALA A 159 -16.45 -12.98 -10.54
CA ALA A 159 -15.06 -13.25 -10.94
C ALA A 159 -14.54 -12.29 -12.02
N GLU A 160 -15.42 -11.80 -12.90
CA GLU A 160 -15.06 -10.84 -13.95
C GLU A 160 -14.76 -9.45 -13.35
N GLU A 161 -15.66 -8.96 -12.49
CA GLU A 161 -15.49 -7.68 -11.79
C GLU A 161 -14.23 -7.70 -10.92
N TYR A 162 -14.03 -8.79 -10.16
CA TYR A 162 -12.83 -8.99 -9.34
C TYR A 162 -11.56 -8.85 -10.17
N ARG A 163 -11.49 -9.57 -11.31
CA ARG A 163 -10.32 -9.53 -12.17
C ARG A 163 -10.06 -8.14 -12.74
N SER A 164 -11.13 -7.45 -13.15
CA SER A 164 -11.01 -6.09 -13.69
C SER A 164 -10.38 -5.10 -12.69
N LEU A 165 -10.68 -5.27 -11.40
CA LEU A 165 -10.15 -4.43 -10.32
C LEU A 165 -8.74 -4.85 -9.90
N ALA A 166 -8.51 -6.15 -9.73
CA ALA A 166 -7.25 -6.70 -9.19
C ALA A 166 -6.09 -6.70 -10.19
N PHE A 167 -6.37 -6.94 -11.48
CA PHE A 167 -5.33 -7.04 -12.52
C PHE A 167 -5.33 -5.83 -13.48
N GLY A 168 -6.27 -4.90 -13.28
CA GLY A 168 -6.57 -3.85 -14.25
C GLY A 168 -7.29 -4.41 -15.48
N GLY A 169 -7.70 -3.51 -16.39
CA GLY A 169 -8.30 -3.89 -17.67
C GLY A 169 -7.27 -4.56 -18.58
N THR A 170 -6.97 -5.84 -18.37
CA THR A 170 -6.27 -6.66 -19.35
C THR A 170 -7.11 -6.78 -20.61
N GLN A 171 -6.53 -6.43 -21.75
CA GLN A 171 -7.05 -6.73 -23.07
C GLN A 171 -7.38 -8.25 -23.16
N PRO A 172 -8.39 -8.64 -23.96
CA PRO A 172 -9.01 -9.96 -23.91
C PRO A 172 -8.14 -11.00 -24.62
N ASP A 173 -6.96 -11.34 -24.08
CA ASP A 173 -6.16 -12.46 -24.60
C ASP A 173 -6.40 -13.77 -23.84
N GLY A 174 -7.34 -13.78 -22.89
CA GLY A 174 -7.96 -15.01 -22.37
C GLY A 174 -7.01 -15.91 -21.58
N ARG A 175 -5.87 -15.42 -21.12
CA ARG A 175 -4.97 -16.18 -20.24
C ARG A 175 -5.34 -15.94 -18.78
N THR A 176 -5.86 -16.98 -18.14
CA THR A 176 -6.10 -17.05 -16.69
C THR A 176 -4.77 -17.12 -15.94
N HIS A 177 -4.35 -16.05 -15.28
CA HIS A 177 -3.11 -16.00 -14.51
C HIS A 177 -3.35 -16.18 -13.00
N VAL A 178 -3.90 -17.34 -12.62
CA VAL A 178 -3.84 -17.84 -11.23
C VAL A 178 -3.15 -19.22 -11.16
N ALA A 179 -2.42 -19.60 -12.22
CA ALA A 179 -1.68 -20.86 -12.24
C ALA A 179 -0.37 -20.70 -13.03
N ASP A 180 0.68 -20.15 -12.39
CA ASP A 180 2.05 -20.59 -12.70
C ASP A 180 3.06 -20.36 -11.56
N LEU A 181 2.65 -20.50 -10.29
CA LEU A 181 3.61 -20.58 -9.18
C LEU A 181 4.22 -21.99 -9.01
N THR A 182 4.04 -22.89 -9.99
CA THR A 182 4.51 -24.28 -9.93
C THR A 182 5.19 -24.79 -11.21
N GLY A 183 5.42 -23.95 -12.22
CA GLY A 183 6.12 -24.33 -13.46
C GLY A 183 7.64 -24.04 -13.43
N PRO A 184 8.50 -24.88 -14.04
CA PRO A 184 9.93 -24.60 -14.15
C PRO A 184 10.20 -23.53 -15.20
N VAL A 185 10.64 -22.36 -14.76
CA VAL A 185 11.12 -21.24 -15.58
C VAL A 185 12.28 -21.71 -16.48
N SER A 186 12.03 -21.80 -17.79
CA SER A 186 13.02 -22.27 -18.76
C SER A 186 13.17 -21.27 -19.91
N GLY A 187 14.23 -20.46 -19.86
CA GLY A 187 14.73 -19.64 -20.97
C GLY A 187 16.04 -18.94 -20.56
N PRO A 188 17.11 -18.99 -21.38
CA PRO A 188 18.38 -18.41 -21.01
C PRO A 188 18.30 -16.88 -21.13
N GLU A 189 18.47 -16.20 -20.00
CA GLU A 189 18.63 -14.74 -19.84
C GLU A 189 17.38 -13.85 -20.00
N THR A 190 16.24 -14.35 -20.49
CA THR A 190 14.97 -13.60 -20.59
C THR A 190 13.87 -14.04 -19.60
N GLY A 191 14.11 -15.09 -18.81
CA GLY A 191 13.11 -15.69 -17.93
C GLY A 191 12.74 -14.84 -16.71
N ARG A 192 13.72 -14.43 -15.89
CA ARG A 192 13.46 -13.80 -14.58
C ARG A 192 12.97 -12.36 -14.69
N LEU A 193 13.65 -11.51 -15.47
CA LEU A 193 13.25 -10.11 -15.64
C LEU A 193 11.90 -10.00 -16.38
N GLY A 194 11.66 -10.86 -17.38
CA GLY A 194 10.41 -10.88 -18.12
C GLY A 194 9.21 -11.25 -17.26
N GLU A 195 9.35 -12.23 -16.36
CA GLU A 195 8.34 -12.61 -15.37
C GLU A 195 8.11 -11.48 -14.35
N THR A 196 9.17 -10.94 -13.75
CA THR A 196 9.05 -9.85 -12.78
C THR A 196 8.44 -8.58 -13.38
N LEU A 197 8.69 -8.30 -14.66
CA LEU A 197 8.03 -7.19 -15.38
C LEU A 197 6.52 -7.40 -15.52
N GLN A 198 6.07 -8.64 -15.69
CA GLN A 198 4.63 -8.94 -15.73
C GLN A 198 3.98 -8.65 -14.37
N ASP A 199 4.65 -9.01 -13.27
CA ASP A 199 4.16 -8.72 -11.92
C ASP A 199 4.05 -7.21 -11.67
N CYS A 200 5.07 -6.45 -12.06
CA CYS A 200 5.06 -4.99 -11.95
C CYS A 200 3.95 -4.35 -12.81
N ALA A 201 3.74 -4.88 -14.03
CA ALA A 201 2.78 -4.35 -14.98
C ALA A 201 1.31 -4.51 -14.54
N ARG A 202 0.99 -5.47 -13.66
CA ARG A 202 -0.36 -5.64 -13.10
C ARG A 202 -0.86 -4.39 -12.37
N CYS A 203 0.05 -3.68 -11.71
CA CYS A 203 -0.27 -2.45 -10.98
C CYS A 203 0.18 -1.19 -11.76
N HIS A 204 1.40 -1.19 -12.28
CA HIS A 204 2.01 0.01 -12.89
C HIS A 204 1.81 0.12 -14.40
N GLY A 205 1.19 -0.86 -15.03
CA GLY A 205 1.08 -0.95 -16.49
C GLY A 205 2.39 -1.42 -17.14
N ARG A 206 2.28 -2.02 -18.33
CA ARG A 206 3.46 -2.48 -19.09
C ARG A 206 4.33 -1.32 -19.57
N ASP A 207 3.73 -0.16 -19.77
CA ASP A 207 4.39 1.09 -20.14
C ASP A 207 4.80 1.93 -18.92
N GLY A 208 4.48 1.49 -17.70
CA GLY A 208 4.80 2.22 -16.46
C GLY A 208 3.97 3.48 -16.22
N ASN A 209 2.93 3.75 -17.00
CA ASN A 209 2.09 4.94 -16.85
C ASN A 209 0.96 4.77 -15.82
N GLY A 210 0.77 3.57 -15.28
CA GLY A 210 -0.31 3.25 -14.36
C GLY A 210 -1.70 3.43 -14.97
N GLY A 211 -2.72 3.40 -14.12
CA GLY A 211 -4.09 3.72 -14.49
C GLY A 211 -4.36 5.23 -14.48
N ALA A 212 -5.30 5.69 -15.31
CA ALA A 212 -5.73 7.09 -15.34
C ALA A 212 -6.31 7.58 -14.00
N ASP A 213 -6.78 6.66 -13.15
CA ASP A 213 -7.34 6.94 -11.83
C ASP A 213 -6.26 7.23 -10.77
N GLY A 214 -4.98 7.02 -11.06
CA GLY A 214 -3.90 7.29 -10.12
C GLY A 214 -3.84 6.34 -8.92
N ALA A 215 -4.44 5.15 -9.05
CA ALA A 215 -4.33 4.09 -8.06
C ALA A 215 -2.85 3.71 -7.82
N PHE A 216 -2.05 3.62 -8.88
CA PHE A 216 -0.65 3.26 -8.79
C PHE A 216 0.23 4.38 -9.39
N PRO A 217 1.38 4.71 -8.78
CA PRO A 217 2.22 5.79 -9.28
C PRO A 217 2.84 5.45 -10.63
N ARG A 218 3.10 6.51 -11.41
CA ARG A 218 3.82 6.41 -12.68
C ARG A 218 5.30 6.14 -12.45
N LEU A 219 5.82 5.17 -13.18
CA LEU A 219 7.24 4.81 -13.24
C LEU A 219 7.89 5.31 -14.53
N ALA A 220 7.09 5.45 -15.60
CA ALA A 220 7.55 5.84 -16.93
C ALA A 220 8.31 7.18 -16.93
N GLY A 221 9.50 7.18 -17.55
CA GLY A 221 10.38 8.35 -17.70
C GLY A 221 10.96 8.92 -16.41
N GLN A 222 10.76 8.24 -15.29
CA GLN A 222 11.51 8.53 -14.07
C GLN A 222 12.99 8.14 -14.25
N SER A 223 13.89 8.78 -13.51
CA SER A 223 15.30 8.40 -13.54
C SER A 223 15.53 6.96 -13.09
N ALA A 224 16.38 6.23 -13.83
CA ALA A 224 16.81 4.89 -13.47
C ALA A 224 17.45 4.86 -12.07
N ASP A 225 18.24 5.87 -11.70
CA ASP A 225 18.86 5.91 -10.37
C ASP A 225 17.83 6.11 -9.25
N TYR A 226 16.82 6.95 -9.46
CA TYR A 226 15.73 7.09 -8.49
C TYR A 226 14.92 5.79 -8.35
N LEU A 227 14.60 5.13 -9.46
CA LEU A 227 13.87 3.86 -9.45
C LEU A 227 14.68 2.75 -8.76
N PHE A 228 15.98 2.66 -9.06
CA PHE A 228 16.89 1.72 -8.42
C PHE A 228 16.95 1.93 -6.91
N GLU A 229 17.23 3.17 -6.46
CA GLU A 229 17.29 3.48 -5.02
C GLU A 229 15.94 3.27 -4.33
N THR A 230 14.83 3.54 -5.03
CA THR A 230 13.48 3.31 -4.50
C THR A 230 13.19 1.83 -4.28
N LEU A 231 13.43 0.99 -5.29
CA LEU A 231 13.21 -0.46 -5.21
C LEU A 231 14.13 -1.10 -4.17
N ARG A 232 15.41 -0.71 -4.15
CA ARG A 232 16.37 -1.14 -3.14
C ARG A 232 15.92 -0.75 -1.74
N ALA A 233 15.42 0.47 -1.54
CA ALA A 233 14.91 0.91 -0.26
C ALA A 233 13.67 0.10 0.19
N TYR A 234 12.77 -0.28 -0.72
CA TYR A 234 11.67 -1.18 -0.39
C TYR A 234 12.17 -2.58 -0.02
N ALA A 235 13.05 -3.17 -0.82
CA ALA A 235 13.61 -4.50 -0.59
C ALA A 235 14.33 -4.61 0.77
N GLN A 236 15.00 -3.52 1.19
CA GLN A 236 15.71 -3.44 2.48
C GLN A 236 14.83 -2.98 3.65
N GLY A 237 13.56 -2.62 3.40
CA GLY A 237 12.66 -2.06 4.39
C GLY A 237 12.98 -0.65 4.87
N ASN A 238 13.86 0.07 4.15
CA ASN A 238 14.19 1.46 4.39
C ASN A 238 13.12 2.43 3.86
N ARG A 239 12.26 1.98 2.93
CA ARG A 239 11.05 2.70 2.49
C ARG A 239 9.84 1.87 2.89
N PHE A 240 8.95 2.46 3.69
CA PHE A 240 7.83 1.72 4.29
C PHE A 240 6.66 1.58 3.31
N SER A 241 6.18 0.37 3.10
CA SER A 241 4.94 0.05 2.38
C SER A 241 4.60 -1.43 2.55
N GLY A 242 3.42 -1.72 3.10
CA GLY A 242 2.90 -3.09 3.11
C GLY A 242 2.51 -3.60 1.73
N ILE A 243 2.41 -2.71 0.73
CA ILE A 243 2.17 -3.07 -0.67
C ILE A 243 3.49 -3.37 -1.39
N MET A 244 4.42 -2.43 -1.41
CA MET A 244 5.63 -2.55 -2.23
C MET A 244 6.79 -3.30 -1.56
N GLN A 245 6.86 -3.40 -0.23
CA GLN A 245 7.93 -4.18 0.41
C GLN A 245 7.83 -5.67 0.08
N PRO A 246 6.65 -6.34 0.16
CA PRO A 246 6.54 -7.75 -0.25
C PRO A 246 6.92 -7.99 -1.71
N VAL A 247 6.52 -7.08 -2.60
CA VAL A 247 6.87 -7.13 -4.03
C VAL A 247 8.39 -7.02 -4.24
N ALA A 248 9.05 -6.13 -3.49
CA ALA A 248 10.49 -5.88 -3.64
C ALA A 248 11.37 -6.87 -2.87
N ALA A 249 10.85 -7.57 -1.86
CA ALA A 249 11.65 -8.39 -0.93
C ALA A 249 12.41 -9.54 -1.61
N GLY A 250 11.90 -10.05 -2.74
CA GLY A 250 12.52 -11.13 -3.51
C GLY A 250 13.48 -10.66 -4.60
N LEU A 251 13.65 -9.35 -4.81
CA LEU A 251 14.45 -8.82 -5.91
C LEU A 251 15.93 -8.70 -5.52
N ASP A 252 16.81 -9.20 -6.38
CA ASP A 252 18.26 -8.96 -6.29
C ASP A 252 18.65 -7.64 -6.98
N GLU A 253 19.89 -7.16 -6.76
CA GLU A 253 20.34 -5.88 -7.31
C GLU A 253 20.35 -5.84 -8.84
N GLU A 254 20.57 -6.98 -9.51
CA GLU A 254 20.53 -7.09 -10.97
C GLU A 254 19.12 -6.91 -11.51
N ALA A 255 18.14 -7.62 -10.93
CA ALA A 255 16.73 -7.46 -11.27
C ALA A 255 16.24 -6.02 -10.99
N ILE A 256 16.62 -5.45 -9.85
CA ILE A 256 16.28 -4.05 -9.51
C ILE A 256 16.84 -3.09 -10.55
N ARG A 257 18.09 -3.27 -11.00
CA ARG A 257 18.69 -2.44 -12.05
C ARG A 257 17.96 -2.60 -13.39
N GLY A 258 17.69 -3.83 -13.80
CA GLY A 258 16.96 -4.12 -15.03
C GLY A 258 15.56 -3.50 -15.07
N LEU A 259 14.82 -3.57 -13.96
CA LEU A 259 13.49 -2.94 -13.82
C LEU A 259 13.58 -1.41 -13.87
N ALA A 260 14.56 -0.84 -13.18
CA ALA A 260 14.78 0.61 -13.15
C ALA A 260 15.10 1.15 -14.54
N ASP A 261 16.04 0.52 -15.25
CA ASP A 261 16.43 0.90 -16.61
C ASP A 261 15.25 0.74 -17.59
N HIS A 262 14.47 -0.34 -17.45
CA HIS A 262 13.29 -0.59 -18.27
C HIS A 262 12.25 0.53 -18.16
N TYR A 263 11.82 0.88 -16.94
CA TYR A 263 10.78 1.89 -16.74
C TYR A 263 11.29 3.32 -17.01
N ALA A 264 12.57 3.59 -16.77
CA ALA A 264 13.19 4.86 -17.13
C ALA A 264 13.18 5.11 -18.64
N ALA A 265 13.28 4.06 -19.45
CA ALA A 265 13.22 4.14 -20.90
C ALA A 265 11.78 4.29 -21.46
N GLN A 266 10.75 4.09 -20.64
CA GLN A 266 9.36 4.22 -21.10
C GLN A 266 8.96 5.68 -21.30
N LYS A 267 8.05 5.90 -22.26
CA LYS A 267 7.55 7.23 -22.57
C LYS A 267 6.48 7.67 -21.56
N PRO A 268 6.66 8.79 -20.84
CA PRO A 268 5.64 9.34 -19.99
C PRO A 268 4.39 9.72 -20.79
N ALA A 269 3.23 9.33 -20.27
CA ALA A 269 1.96 9.82 -20.77
C ALA A 269 1.80 11.30 -20.46
N ILE A 270 1.16 12.03 -21.39
CA ILE A 270 0.71 13.39 -21.13
C ILE A 270 -0.34 13.30 -20.01
N PRO A 271 -0.22 14.08 -18.92
CA PRO A 271 -1.21 14.04 -17.86
C PRO A 271 -2.58 14.43 -18.39
N THR A 272 -3.55 13.53 -18.26
CA THR A 272 -4.97 13.88 -18.36
C THR A 272 -5.38 14.40 -16.99
N PRO A 273 -5.73 15.69 -16.84
CA PRO A 273 -6.19 16.19 -15.56
C PRO A 273 -7.41 15.41 -15.07
N ALA A 274 -7.55 15.26 -13.76
CA ALA A 274 -8.79 14.77 -13.16
C ALA A 274 -9.98 15.64 -13.64
N ALA A 275 -11.18 15.06 -13.65
CA ALA A 275 -12.37 15.76 -14.12
C ALA A 275 -12.62 17.05 -13.31
N GLY A 276 -12.55 18.20 -13.99
CA GLY A 276 -12.75 19.52 -13.41
C GLY A 276 -11.51 20.43 -13.50
N GLU A 277 -11.73 21.71 -13.79
CA GLU A 277 -10.69 22.73 -13.60
C GLU A 277 -10.56 23.02 -12.10
N PRO A 278 -9.33 23.02 -11.55
CA PRO A 278 -9.09 23.30 -10.15
C PRO A 278 -9.26 24.80 -9.91
N ASP A 279 -9.43 25.20 -8.65
CA ASP A 279 -9.44 26.63 -8.30
C ASP A 279 -8.15 27.29 -8.81
N PRO A 280 -8.22 28.34 -9.65
CA PRO A 280 -7.05 29.08 -10.10
C PRO A 280 -6.16 29.58 -8.96
N LYS A 281 -6.74 29.87 -7.78
CA LYS A 281 -5.98 30.27 -6.59
C LYS A 281 -5.13 29.13 -6.05
N LEU A 282 -5.63 27.90 -6.10
CA LEU A 282 -4.91 26.71 -5.66
C LEU A 282 -3.72 26.46 -6.59
N LEU A 283 -3.91 26.54 -7.90
CA LEU A 283 -2.82 26.40 -8.88
C LEU A 283 -1.75 27.48 -8.71
N GLU A 284 -2.16 28.74 -8.53
CA GLU A 284 -1.23 29.84 -8.31
C GLU A 284 -0.47 29.69 -6.97
N LEU A 285 -1.11 29.19 -5.92
CA LEU A 285 -0.44 28.85 -4.67
C LEU A 285 0.61 27.74 -4.90
N GLY A 286 0.23 26.67 -5.59
CA GLY A 286 1.11 25.55 -5.91
C GLY A 286 2.33 25.99 -6.72
N ARG A 287 2.11 26.80 -7.76
CA ARG A 287 3.18 27.40 -8.57
C ARG A 287 4.14 28.24 -7.72
N ARG A 288 3.62 29.14 -6.87
CA ARG A 288 4.48 29.97 -6.01
C ARG A 288 5.36 29.14 -5.07
N ILE A 289 4.81 28.08 -4.46
CA ILE A 289 5.58 27.21 -3.57
C ILE A 289 6.61 26.39 -4.36
N ALA A 290 6.23 25.87 -5.53
CA ALA A 290 7.14 25.15 -6.41
C ALA A 290 8.34 26.03 -6.84
N ASP A 291 8.06 27.27 -7.26
CA ASP A 291 9.06 28.19 -7.80
C ASP A 291 9.92 28.86 -6.71
N SER A 292 9.30 29.24 -5.58
CA SER A 292 9.91 30.14 -4.58
C SER A 292 9.87 29.62 -3.14
N GLY A 293 9.18 28.51 -2.88
CA GLY A 293 8.96 28.01 -1.52
C GLY A 293 8.08 28.94 -0.67
N ASP A 294 8.21 28.82 0.65
CA ASP A 294 7.60 29.73 1.63
C ASP A 294 8.67 30.08 2.68
N PRO A 295 9.45 31.17 2.47
CA PRO A 295 10.50 31.58 3.39
C PRO A 295 9.99 31.90 4.80
N GLY A 296 8.75 32.38 4.93
CA GLY A 296 8.12 32.68 6.21
C GLY A 296 7.90 31.43 7.05
N ARG A 297 7.70 30.29 6.39
CA ARG A 297 7.64 28.97 7.04
C ARG A 297 8.97 28.23 6.99
N GLY A 298 9.96 28.68 6.22
CA GLY A 298 11.21 27.96 5.99
C GLY A 298 11.03 26.73 5.10
N VAL A 299 10.10 26.82 4.14
CA VAL A 299 9.89 25.83 3.07
C VAL A 299 10.74 26.24 1.88
N ALA A 300 11.58 25.34 1.39
CA ALA A 300 12.41 25.57 0.21
C ALA A 300 11.60 25.44 -1.09
N ALA A 301 12.06 26.09 -2.16
CA ALA A 301 11.48 25.92 -3.49
C ALA A 301 11.70 24.48 -4.00
N CYS A 302 10.64 23.85 -4.50
CA CYS A 302 10.68 22.49 -5.04
C CYS A 302 11.56 22.42 -6.30
N SER A 303 11.43 23.43 -7.17
CA SER A 303 12.12 23.54 -8.45
C SER A 303 13.65 23.50 -8.31
N GLY A 304 14.20 23.98 -7.19
CA GLY A 304 15.65 23.97 -6.95
C GLY A 304 16.27 22.57 -6.87
N CYS A 305 15.47 21.52 -6.63
CA CYS A 305 15.94 20.14 -6.55
C CYS A 305 15.18 19.17 -7.48
N HIS A 306 13.92 19.45 -7.83
CA HIS A 306 13.11 18.53 -8.64
C HIS A 306 13.04 18.89 -10.12
N GLU A 307 13.48 20.09 -10.49
CA GLU A 307 13.48 20.58 -11.86
C GLU A 307 14.92 20.74 -12.37
N GLY A 308 15.08 20.59 -13.70
CA GLY A 308 16.38 20.57 -14.37
C GLY A 308 16.56 19.33 -15.22
N ALA A 309 16.87 19.51 -16.51
CA ALA A 309 17.07 18.43 -17.47
C ALA A 309 18.45 18.54 -18.15
N GLY A 310 18.96 17.40 -18.59
CA GLY A 310 20.19 17.31 -19.40
C GLY A 310 21.49 17.40 -18.61
N ASP A 311 22.61 17.49 -19.33
CA ASP A 311 23.98 17.35 -18.80
C ASP A 311 24.61 18.71 -18.41
N SER A 312 23.79 19.65 -17.96
CA SER A 312 24.25 21.00 -17.60
C SER A 312 24.84 21.03 -16.18
N ARG A 313 25.64 22.06 -15.86
CA ARG A 313 26.12 22.29 -14.48
C ARG A 313 25.02 22.53 -13.44
N HIS A 314 23.77 22.69 -13.88
CA HIS A 314 22.58 22.80 -13.03
C HIS A 314 21.61 21.63 -13.27
N ALA A 315 22.10 20.52 -13.81
CA ALA A 315 21.32 19.31 -13.96
C ALA A 315 20.81 18.83 -12.60
N ARG A 316 19.57 18.35 -12.59
CA ARG A 316 19.00 17.68 -11.43
C ARG A 316 19.83 16.45 -11.08
N ASP A 317 20.11 16.22 -9.80
CA ASP A 317 20.65 14.93 -9.35
C ASP A 317 19.69 13.80 -9.81
N PRO A 318 20.17 12.77 -10.52
CA PRO A 318 19.30 11.72 -11.06
C PRO A 318 18.61 10.90 -9.96
N ARG A 319 19.04 11.00 -8.70
CA ARG A 319 18.35 10.38 -7.56
C ARG A 319 17.17 11.20 -7.06
N TYR A 320 17.00 12.44 -7.52
CA TYR A 320 15.79 13.21 -7.26
C TYR A 320 14.72 12.88 -8.31
N PRO A 321 13.48 12.57 -7.89
CA PRO A 321 12.43 12.21 -8.83
C PRO A 321 11.92 13.43 -9.61
N THR A 322 11.53 13.18 -10.86
CA THR A 322 10.61 14.07 -11.60
C THR A 322 9.25 14.07 -10.94
N LEU A 323 8.68 15.26 -10.70
CA LEU A 323 7.33 15.42 -10.16
C LEU A 323 6.28 15.68 -11.24
N ASP A 324 6.71 16.27 -12.37
CA ASP A 324 5.86 16.61 -13.50
C ASP A 324 5.08 15.39 -13.98
N GLY A 325 3.75 15.53 -13.97
CA GLY A 325 2.83 14.54 -14.47
C GLY A 325 2.62 13.34 -13.56
N LEU A 326 3.17 13.31 -12.34
CA LEU A 326 2.73 12.33 -11.34
C LEU A 326 1.31 12.68 -10.86
N HIS A 327 0.53 11.66 -10.47
CA HIS A 327 -0.83 11.90 -9.97
C HIS A 327 -0.80 12.78 -8.71
N ALA A 328 -1.71 13.77 -8.63
CA ALA A 328 -1.79 14.69 -7.50
C ALA A 328 -1.96 13.93 -6.16
N SER A 329 -2.83 12.92 -6.12
CA SER A 329 -3.02 12.06 -4.94
C SER A 329 -1.72 11.37 -4.48
N TYR A 330 -0.90 10.92 -5.43
CA TYR A 330 0.41 10.33 -5.12
C TYR A 330 1.38 11.36 -4.55
N ILE A 331 1.54 12.52 -5.22
CA ILE A 331 2.44 13.58 -4.75
C ILE A 331 2.03 14.02 -3.35
N ALA A 332 0.75 14.36 -3.15
CA ALA A 332 0.23 14.81 -1.88
C ALA A 332 0.41 13.76 -0.78
N GLY A 333 0.14 12.48 -1.09
CA GLY A 333 0.40 11.36 -0.18
C GLY A 333 1.87 11.24 0.21
N GLN A 334 2.81 11.32 -0.76
CA GLN A 334 4.24 11.25 -0.46
C GLN A 334 4.74 12.44 0.38
N LEU A 335 4.19 13.64 0.19
CA LEU A 335 4.53 14.82 0.98
C LEU A 335 4.03 14.70 2.43
N ARG A 336 2.79 14.20 2.63
CA ARG A 336 2.25 13.91 3.97
C ARG A 336 3.09 12.85 4.68
N LEU A 337 3.44 11.76 4.00
CA LEU A 337 4.30 10.72 4.57
C LEU A 337 5.69 11.23 4.97
N TRP A 338 6.24 12.23 4.28
CA TRP A 338 7.48 12.88 4.70
C TRP A 338 7.28 13.78 5.91
N ARG A 339 6.22 14.59 5.92
CA ARG A 339 5.89 15.48 7.05
C ARG A 339 5.64 14.70 8.33
N ASP A 340 5.05 13.52 8.21
CA ASP A 340 4.64 12.67 9.32
C ASP A 340 5.68 11.58 9.66
N GLU A 341 6.86 11.63 9.03
CA GLU A 341 7.99 10.69 9.21
C GLU A 341 7.61 9.20 8.95
N ALA A 342 6.58 8.98 8.13
CA ALA A 342 6.00 7.68 7.82
C ALA A 342 6.47 7.08 6.48
N ARG A 343 7.31 7.77 5.71
CA ARG A 343 7.79 7.29 4.39
C ARG A 343 8.97 6.30 4.49
N GLY A 344 9.77 6.39 5.54
CA GLY A 344 11.00 5.60 5.74
C GLY A 344 12.28 6.42 5.59
N ASN A 345 13.42 5.83 5.94
CA ASN A 345 14.69 6.52 6.06
C ASN A 345 15.68 6.08 4.95
N THR A 346 15.93 6.96 3.98
CA THR A 346 16.89 6.75 2.88
C THR A 346 18.01 7.78 2.94
N ALA A 347 19.07 7.62 2.15
CA ALA A 347 20.20 8.56 2.15
C ALA A 347 19.78 10.03 1.89
N LEU A 348 18.67 10.24 1.18
CA LEU A 348 18.17 11.57 0.79
C LEU A 348 16.86 11.96 1.49
N SER A 349 16.32 11.10 2.36
CA SER A 349 15.02 11.32 3.04
C SER A 349 14.98 12.63 3.81
N ARG A 350 16.04 12.89 4.59
CA ARG A 350 16.17 14.05 5.46
C ARG A 350 16.07 15.38 4.73
N ILE A 351 16.48 15.43 3.46
CA ILE A 351 16.39 16.64 2.64
C ILE A 351 14.91 16.96 2.39
N MET A 352 14.14 15.95 1.98
CA MET A 352 12.72 16.12 1.73
C MET A 352 11.92 16.33 3.01
N GLU A 353 12.19 15.58 4.09
CA GLU A 353 11.59 15.81 5.41
C GLU A 353 11.75 17.28 5.83
N ALA A 354 12.97 17.82 5.75
CA ALA A 354 13.25 19.20 6.10
C ALA A 354 12.49 20.20 5.19
N ALA A 355 12.40 19.91 3.89
CA ALA A 355 11.73 20.76 2.92
C ALA A 355 10.21 20.84 3.13
N VAL A 356 9.57 19.77 3.60
CA VAL A 356 8.10 19.65 3.63
C VAL A 356 7.48 19.70 5.03
N ARG A 357 8.26 19.52 6.11
CA ARG A 357 7.74 19.41 7.49
C ARG A 357 6.85 20.56 7.98
N ARG A 358 6.87 21.71 7.29
CA ARG A 358 6.08 22.92 7.63
C ARG A 358 5.03 23.29 6.60
N LEU A 359 4.82 22.46 5.58
CA LEU A 359 3.72 22.64 4.63
C LEU A 359 2.39 22.34 5.31
N THR A 360 1.40 23.20 5.09
CA THR A 360 0.00 22.92 5.44
C THR A 360 -0.63 21.94 4.45
N ASP A 361 -1.78 21.36 4.78
CA ASP A 361 -2.49 20.45 3.85
C ASP A 361 -2.88 21.16 2.55
N GLU A 362 -3.40 22.39 2.63
CA GLU A 362 -3.70 23.22 1.45
C GLU A 362 -2.46 23.44 0.58
N GLN A 363 -1.30 23.70 1.20
CA GLN A 363 -0.04 23.87 0.45
C GLN A 363 0.41 22.57 -0.22
N ILE A 364 0.27 21.42 0.47
CA ILE A 364 0.57 20.09 -0.08
C ILE A 364 -0.32 19.79 -1.29
N ASP A 365 -1.63 20.00 -1.15
CA ASP A 365 -2.58 19.75 -2.22
C ASP A 365 -2.34 20.70 -3.40
N ALA A 366 -2.00 21.97 -3.13
CA ALA A 366 -1.68 22.95 -4.16
C ALA A 366 -0.46 22.56 -5.01
N VAL A 367 0.66 22.17 -4.38
CA VAL A 367 1.87 21.76 -5.14
C VAL A 367 1.65 20.45 -5.88
N ALA A 368 0.88 19.53 -5.29
CA ALA A 368 0.53 18.27 -5.94
C ALA A 368 -0.31 18.50 -7.20
N GLU A 369 -1.34 19.35 -7.11
CA GLU A 369 -2.19 19.72 -8.24
C GLU A 369 -1.36 20.41 -9.34
N TYR A 370 -0.49 21.35 -8.97
CA TYR A 370 0.39 22.06 -9.90
C TYR A 370 1.30 21.10 -10.68
N TYR A 371 2.07 20.25 -10.01
CA TYR A 371 2.99 19.31 -10.67
C TYR A 371 2.26 18.23 -11.47
N SER A 372 1.08 17.79 -11.02
CA SER A 372 0.32 16.75 -11.73
C SER A 372 -0.13 17.17 -13.13
N ARG A 373 -0.24 18.48 -13.38
CA ARG A 373 -0.71 19.05 -14.65
C ARG A 373 0.44 19.43 -15.58
N ARG A 374 1.68 19.43 -15.10
CA ARG A 374 2.86 19.72 -15.92
C ARG A 374 3.22 18.51 -16.76
N ALA A 375 3.46 18.71 -18.05
CA ALA A 375 3.96 17.65 -18.91
C ALA A 375 5.41 17.32 -18.53
N HIS A 376 5.77 16.04 -18.62
CA HIS A 376 7.10 15.58 -18.28
C HIS A 376 8.14 16.22 -19.21
N GLY A 377 8.99 17.11 -18.67
CA GLY A 377 10.04 17.79 -19.42
C GLY A 377 9.65 19.15 -20.02
N ASP A 378 8.43 19.64 -19.80
CA ASP A 378 8.07 21.02 -20.18
C ASP A 378 8.49 22.00 -19.07
N ALA A 379 9.54 22.77 -19.35
CA ALA A 379 9.55 24.15 -18.89
C ALA A 379 8.32 24.81 -19.54
N MET A 380 7.36 25.23 -18.72
CA MET A 380 6.12 25.88 -19.17
C MET A 380 6.35 26.69 -20.45
N VAL A 381 5.62 26.35 -21.51
CA VAL A 381 5.43 27.25 -22.65
C VAL A 381 4.99 28.59 -22.05
N LYS A 382 5.92 29.55 -22.02
CA LYS A 382 5.63 30.92 -21.60
C LYS A 382 4.43 31.37 -22.41
N GLY A 383 3.42 31.88 -21.71
CA GLY A 383 2.18 32.37 -22.30
C GLY A 383 2.47 33.16 -23.56
N ASP A 384 1.78 32.78 -24.64
CA ASP A 384 1.61 33.63 -25.78
C ASP A 384 0.77 34.82 -25.31
N ASP A 385 1.45 35.88 -24.84
CA ASP A 385 0.90 37.22 -24.71
C ASP A 385 0.72 37.77 -26.14
N GLY A 386 -0.16 37.13 -26.89
CA GLY A 386 -0.58 37.50 -28.24
C GLY A 386 -1.39 38.78 -28.20
N LYS A 387 -0.71 39.90 -27.99
CA LYS A 387 -1.16 41.19 -28.54
C LYS A 387 -1.14 41.06 -30.06
N SER A 388 -2.30 41.12 -30.67
CA SER A 388 -2.51 41.60 -32.03
C SER A 388 -3.73 42.50 -32.04
#